data_AF-A0A519VDJ4-F1
#
_entry.id   AF-A0A519VDJ4-F1
#
_cell.length_a   1.000
_cell.length_b   1.000
_cell.length_c   1.000
_cell.angle_alpha   90.00
_cell.angle_beta   90.00
_cell.angle_gamma   90.00
#
_symmetry.space_group_name_H-M   'P 1'
#
loop_
_entity.id
_entity.type
_entity.pdbx_description
1 polymer ?
#
loop_
_entity_poly.entity_id
_entity_poly.type
_entity_poly.pdbx_seq_one_letter_code
_entity_poly.pdbx_strand_id
1 'polypeptide(L)'
;MLLNCYHLELIEAGCDEAGRGCLAGPVSAAAVILPKNFYLEGLDDSKKLTHEQRDKLRPIIEKEALAWAVAFVDHEEDIPHCCVVKGDGKYLNIAAASILAKTHRDEYMANLHQDYPHYNWKQNKGYPTIEHRNAVIATGLSPFHRKTFNVSDPQLTLSFQEEV
;
A
#
# COMPACT_ATOMS: atom_id res chain seq x y z
N MET A 1 3.64 22.35 3.12
CA MET A 1 3.39 22.08 4.55
C MET A 1 2.00 21.48 4.64
N LEU A 2 1.84 20.31 5.27
CA LEU A 2 0.53 19.66 5.42
C LEU A 2 -0.31 20.44 6.45
N LEU A 3 -1.63 20.49 6.26
CA LEU A 3 -2.56 21.09 7.22
C LEU A 3 -2.85 20.09 8.35
N ASN A 4 -3.00 20.60 9.58
CA ASN A 4 -3.22 19.73 10.75
C ASN A 4 -4.60 19.08 10.80
N CYS A 5 -5.64 19.80 10.42
CA CYS A 5 -7.03 19.35 10.43
C CYS A 5 -7.86 20.16 9.42
N TYR A 6 -9.03 19.64 9.06
CA TYR A 6 -10.01 20.32 8.22
C TYR A 6 -11.09 21.03 9.06
N HIS A 7 -11.53 20.42 10.15
CA HIS A 7 -12.50 20.91 11.11
C HIS A 7 -11.83 21.21 12.47
N LEU A 8 -12.07 22.41 12.97
CA LEU A 8 -11.53 22.86 14.26
C LEU A 8 -12.32 22.36 15.48
N GLU A 9 -13.55 21.87 15.28
CA GLU A 9 -14.44 21.47 16.38
C GLU A 9 -14.62 19.96 16.48
N LEU A 10 -14.58 19.25 15.35
CA LEU A 10 -14.80 17.81 15.28
C LEU A 10 -13.50 17.02 15.50
N ILE A 11 -13.65 15.74 15.84
CA ILE A 11 -12.56 14.77 15.83
C ILE A 11 -12.45 14.19 14.42
N GLU A 12 -11.24 14.13 13.88
CA GLU A 12 -10.98 13.71 12.50
C GLU A 12 -10.09 12.48 12.44
N ALA A 13 -10.62 11.42 11.86
CA ALA A 13 -9.83 10.29 11.40
C ALA A 13 -9.51 10.47 9.92
N GLY A 14 -8.31 10.11 9.52
CA GLY A 14 -7.90 10.09 8.12
C GLY A 14 -7.46 8.70 7.77
N CYS A 15 -7.89 8.30 6.59
CA CYS A 15 -7.81 6.94 6.13
C CYS A 15 -7.16 6.86 4.76
N ASP A 16 -6.23 5.92 4.59
CA ASP A 16 -5.58 5.61 3.31
C ASP A 16 -5.33 4.11 3.21
N GLU A 17 -5.14 3.64 1.97
CA GLU A 17 -4.90 2.23 1.68
C GLU A 17 -3.58 1.96 0.92
N ALA A 18 -3.03 0.76 1.10
CA ALA A 18 -1.86 0.30 0.36
C ALA A 18 -2.10 -1.03 -0.36
N GLY A 19 -1.66 -1.05 -1.62
CA GLY A 19 -1.60 -2.23 -2.48
C GLY A 19 -2.94 -2.64 -3.12
N ARG A 20 -3.77 -1.65 -3.41
CA ARG A 20 -4.93 -1.77 -4.31
C ARG A 20 -4.55 -2.42 -5.65
N GLY A 21 -3.43 -2.01 -6.25
CA GLY A 21 -2.95 -2.47 -7.56
C GLY A 21 -2.03 -3.70 -7.56
N CYS A 22 -1.83 -4.38 -6.42
CA CYS A 22 -0.97 -5.56 -6.36
C CYS A 22 -1.66 -6.80 -6.95
N LEU A 23 -0.88 -7.73 -7.53
CA LEU A 23 -1.40 -9.04 -7.98
C LEU A 23 -1.63 -10.03 -6.83
N ALA A 24 -1.01 -9.81 -5.67
CA ALA A 24 -1.02 -10.72 -4.53
C ALA A 24 -1.07 -9.95 -3.19
N GLY A 25 -1.69 -10.55 -2.18
CA GLY A 25 -1.83 -10.02 -0.80
C GLY A 25 -3.06 -9.11 -0.56
N PRO A 26 -3.53 -8.99 0.70
CA PRO A 26 -4.74 -8.22 1.08
C PRO A 26 -4.50 -6.72 0.94
N VAL A 27 -5.53 -5.89 0.73
CA VAL A 27 -5.36 -4.43 0.82
C VAL A 27 -5.27 -4.06 2.30
N SER A 28 -4.25 -3.30 2.69
CA SER A 28 -4.21 -2.72 4.04
C SER A 28 -4.84 -1.33 3.99
N ALA A 29 -5.74 -1.03 4.91
CA ALA A 29 -6.27 0.30 5.14
C ALA A 29 -5.96 0.70 6.58
N ALA A 30 -5.68 1.97 6.82
CA ALA A 30 -5.47 2.47 8.17
C ALA A 30 -6.34 3.69 8.41
N ALA A 31 -6.60 3.99 9.68
CA ALA A 31 -7.26 5.21 10.13
C ALA A 31 -6.47 5.77 11.31
N VAL A 32 -6.15 7.07 11.28
CA VAL A 32 -5.37 7.73 12.34
C VAL A 32 -6.09 8.99 12.81
N ILE A 33 -6.11 9.26 14.11
CA ILE A 33 -6.60 10.50 14.71
C ILE A 33 -5.41 11.15 15.41
N LEU A 34 -5.01 12.34 14.95
CA LEU A 34 -3.88 13.08 15.53
C LEU A 34 -4.38 14.24 16.43
N PRO A 35 -3.61 14.66 17.44
CA PRO A 35 -3.87 15.91 18.16
C PRO A 35 -3.95 17.11 17.21
N LYS A 36 -4.82 18.09 17.49
CA LYS A 36 -4.99 19.29 16.64
C LYS A 36 -3.72 20.12 16.48
N ASN A 37 -2.81 20.06 17.46
CA ASN A 37 -1.52 20.74 17.47
C ASN A 37 -0.34 19.81 17.12
N PHE A 38 -0.62 18.61 16.58
CA PHE A 38 0.43 17.67 16.20
C PHE A 38 1.34 18.27 15.12
N TYR A 39 2.64 18.08 15.25
CA TYR A 39 3.61 18.43 14.23
C TYR A 39 4.74 17.41 14.27
N LEU A 40 5.10 16.88 13.11
CA LEU A 40 6.22 15.97 12.95
C LEU A 40 7.01 16.36 11.71
N GLU A 41 8.25 16.77 11.91
CA GLU A 41 9.14 17.16 10.82
C GLU A 41 9.40 15.98 9.88
N GLY A 42 9.36 16.23 8.57
CA GLY A 42 9.58 15.22 7.54
C GLY A 42 8.38 14.31 7.26
N LEU A 43 7.25 14.48 7.93
CA LEU A 43 6.01 13.79 7.58
C LEU A 43 5.43 14.34 6.26
N ASP A 44 5.33 13.49 5.24
CA ASP A 44 4.78 13.78 3.90
C ASP A 44 4.18 12.48 3.31
N ASP A 45 3.65 12.55 2.09
CA ASP A 45 3.17 11.43 1.27
C ASP A 45 4.16 10.25 1.29
N SER A 46 3.64 9.06 1.63
CA SER A 46 4.44 7.84 1.83
C SER A 46 5.27 7.45 0.60
N LYS A 47 4.85 7.83 -0.62
CA LYS A 47 5.54 7.54 -1.88
C LYS A 47 6.73 8.47 -2.13
N LYS A 48 6.79 9.63 -1.48
CA LYS A 48 7.92 10.57 -1.57
C LYS A 48 9.03 10.28 -0.57
N LEU A 49 8.75 9.48 0.45
CA LEU A 49 9.68 9.13 1.51
C LEU A 49 10.47 7.85 1.18
N THR A 50 11.68 7.74 1.71
CA THR A 50 12.44 6.48 1.68
C THR A 50 11.90 5.49 2.71
N HIS A 51 12.30 4.23 2.62
CA HIS A 51 11.92 3.21 3.61
C HIS A 51 12.40 3.58 5.02
N GLU A 52 13.68 3.98 5.16
CA GLU A 52 14.24 4.38 6.45
C GLU A 52 13.55 5.61 7.05
N GLN A 53 13.11 6.56 6.22
CA GLN A 53 12.33 7.70 6.70
C GLN A 53 10.97 7.25 7.25
N ARG A 54 10.26 6.37 6.53
CA ARG A 54 8.98 5.82 7.01
C ARG A 54 9.14 5.04 8.32
N ASP A 55 10.18 4.23 8.43
CA ASP A 55 10.44 3.41 9.62
C ASP A 55 10.76 4.25 10.86
N LYS A 56 11.39 5.42 10.66
CA LYS A 56 11.62 6.41 11.74
C LYS A 56 10.36 7.15 12.16
N LEU A 57 9.48 7.47 11.21
CA LEU A 57 8.26 8.24 11.48
C LEU A 57 7.17 7.39 12.15
N ARG A 58 7.03 6.12 11.75
CA ARG A 58 6.02 5.18 12.23
C ARG A 58 5.87 5.15 13.77
N PRO A 59 6.91 4.87 14.57
CA PRO A 59 6.75 4.74 16.02
C PRO A 59 6.35 6.06 16.69
N ILE A 60 6.70 7.20 16.10
CA ILE A 60 6.31 8.52 16.61
C ILE A 60 4.80 8.73 16.37
N ILE A 61 4.32 8.39 15.17
CA ILE A 61 2.89 8.48 14.84
C ILE A 61 2.07 7.57 15.77
N GLU A 62 2.47 6.31 15.93
CA GLU A 62 1.75 5.34 16.76
C GLU A 62 1.68 5.76 18.24
N LYS A 63 2.71 6.46 18.73
CA LYS A 63 2.80 6.95 20.11
C LYS A 63 1.99 8.23 20.35
N GLU A 64 2.00 9.16 19.40
CA GLU A 64 1.44 10.51 19.57
C GLU A 64 -0.01 10.63 19.04
N ALA A 65 -0.47 9.68 18.22
CA ALA A 65 -1.86 9.63 17.78
C ALA A 65 -2.81 9.41 18.96
N LEU A 66 -3.94 10.11 18.96
CA LEU A 66 -5.02 9.93 19.92
C LEU A 66 -5.67 8.56 19.79
N ALA A 67 -5.78 8.07 18.56
CA ALA A 67 -6.19 6.71 18.23
C ALA A 67 -5.70 6.36 16.83
N TRP A 68 -5.46 5.09 16.57
CA TRP A 68 -5.22 4.58 15.23
C TRP A 68 -5.62 3.11 15.11
N ALA A 69 -5.89 2.69 13.89
CA ALA A 69 -6.13 1.28 13.56
C ALA A 69 -5.58 0.98 12.17
N VAL A 70 -5.15 -0.27 11.97
CA VAL A 70 -4.81 -0.82 10.66
C VAL A 70 -5.65 -2.07 10.49
N ALA A 71 -6.39 -2.15 9.39
CA ALA A 71 -7.14 -3.32 8.98
C ALA A 71 -6.54 -3.89 7.70
N PHE A 72 -6.44 -5.21 7.63
CA PHE A 72 -6.17 -5.91 6.39
C PHE A 72 -7.50 -6.38 5.86
N VAL A 73 -7.90 -5.80 4.74
CA VAL A 73 -9.15 -6.11 4.05
C VAL A 73 -8.79 -7.05 2.91
N ASP A 74 -9.28 -8.28 3.02
CA ASP A 74 -9.33 -9.18 1.89
C ASP A 74 -10.53 -8.82 0.99
N HIS A 75 -10.92 -9.69 0.07
CA HIS A 75 -11.98 -9.42 -0.92
C HIS A 75 -13.40 -9.15 -0.38
N GLU A 76 -13.67 -9.26 0.91
CA GLU A 76 -15.01 -9.06 1.48
C GLU A 76 -15.01 -7.91 2.50
N GLU A 77 -15.95 -6.95 2.39
CA GLU A 77 -16.62 -6.15 3.46
C GLU A 77 -17.09 -4.74 2.99
N ASP A 78 -18.17 -4.22 3.61
CA ASP A 78 -18.92 -3.00 3.22
C ASP A 78 -19.03 -2.02 4.42
N ILE A 79 -18.20 -0.96 4.45
CA ILE A 79 -18.07 -0.01 5.60
C ILE A 79 -18.37 1.43 5.14
N PRO A 80 -19.12 2.26 5.91
CA PRO A 80 -19.37 3.67 5.56
C PRO A 80 -18.08 4.50 5.46
N HIS A 81 -17.90 5.25 4.37
CA HIS A 81 -16.67 6.01 4.08
C HIS A 81 -16.93 7.27 3.23
N CYS A 82 -15.98 8.21 3.23
CA CYS A 82 -15.95 9.38 2.34
C CYS A 82 -14.58 9.47 1.64
N CYS A 83 -14.58 9.66 0.32
CA CYS A 83 -13.37 9.59 -0.49
C CYS A 83 -12.80 10.98 -0.82
N VAL A 84 -11.50 11.16 -0.59
CA VAL A 84 -10.77 12.39 -0.93
C VAL A 84 -9.69 12.08 -1.97
N VAL A 85 -9.75 12.77 -3.12
CA VAL A 85 -8.72 12.64 -4.16
C VAL A 85 -7.36 13.13 -3.65
N LYS A 86 -6.35 12.25 -3.64
CA LYS A 86 -4.99 12.49 -3.11
C LYS A 86 -5.02 12.99 -1.66
N GLY A 87 -5.84 12.34 -0.83
CA GLY A 87 -6.01 12.71 0.58
C GLY A 87 -4.70 12.61 1.37
N ASP A 88 -3.83 11.66 1.03
CA ASP A 88 -2.50 11.46 1.59
C ASP A 88 -1.59 12.68 1.40
N GLY A 89 -1.73 13.38 0.26
CA GLY A 89 -1.04 14.64 0.00
C GLY A 89 -1.70 15.89 0.60
N LYS A 90 -2.81 15.74 1.34
CA LYS A 90 -3.64 16.85 1.83
C LYS A 90 -3.87 16.84 3.34
N TYR A 91 -4.03 15.66 3.94
CA TYR A 91 -4.45 15.49 5.32
C TYR A 91 -3.50 14.53 6.06
N LEU A 92 -3.01 14.95 7.23
CA LEU A 92 -1.98 14.23 8.00
C LEU A 92 -2.41 12.83 8.42
N ASN A 93 -3.68 12.69 8.79
CA ASN A 93 -4.24 11.45 9.24
C ASN A 93 -4.36 10.41 8.10
N ILE A 94 -4.72 10.87 6.89
CA ILE A 94 -4.66 10.04 5.66
C ILE A 94 -3.20 9.67 5.35
N ALA A 95 -2.27 10.63 5.44
CA ALA A 95 -0.85 10.35 5.23
C ALA A 95 -0.28 9.32 6.23
N ALA A 96 -0.65 9.44 7.51
CA ALA A 96 -0.24 8.50 8.56
C ALA A 96 -0.80 7.10 8.31
N ALA A 97 -2.07 7.00 7.90
CA ALA A 97 -2.66 5.75 7.48
C ALA A 97 -1.90 5.11 6.29
N SER A 98 -1.51 5.92 5.31
CA SER A 98 -0.73 5.48 4.15
C SER A 98 0.56 4.76 4.55
N ILE A 99 1.28 5.34 5.51
CA ILE A 99 2.56 4.82 5.99
C ILE A 99 2.37 3.48 6.68
N LEU A 100 1.38 3.37 7.58
CA LEU A 100 1.09 2.12 8.27
C LEU A 100 0.66 1.03 7.30
N ALA A 101 -0.23 1.35 6.37
CA ALA A 101 -0.68 0.42 5.35
C ALA A 101 0.50 -0.10 4.50
N LYS A 102 1.39 0.80 4.06
CA LYS A 102 2.52 0.44 3.20
C LYS A 102 3.58 -0.39 3.91
N THR A 103 4.00 0.03 5.10
CA THR A 103 5.10 -0.62 5.84
C THR A 103 4.73 -2.04 6.25
N HIS A 104 3.54 -2.24 6.80
CA HIS A 104 3.05 -3.57 7.14
C HIS A 104 2.90 -4.49 5.93
N ARG A 105 2.41 -3.97 4.80
CA ARG A 105 2.30 -4.76 3.58
C ARG A 105 3.68 -5.20 3.08
N ASP A 106 4.66 -4.29 3.10
CA ASP A 106 6.01 -4.60 2.63
C ASP A 106 6.72 -5.63 3.51
N GLU A 107 6.48 -5.59 4.82
CA GLU A 107 6.94 -6.60 5.79
C GLU A 107 6.28 -7.95 5.55
N TYR A 108 4.95 -7.98 5.39
CA TYR A 108 4.21 -9.20 5.06
C TYR A 108 4.76 -9.88 3.79
N MET A 109 4.96 -9.10 2.72
CA MET A 109 5.53 -9.64 1.47
C MET A 109 6.99 -10.11 1.63
N ALA A 110 7.77 -9.50 2.52
CA ALA A 110 9.13 -9.92 2.81
C ALA A 110 9.17 -11.24 3.59
N ASN A 111 8.23 -11.45 4.51
CA ASN A 111 8.07 -12.71 5.24
C ASN A 111 7.59 -13.82 4.29
N LEU A 112 6.59 -13.53 3.47
CA LEU A 112 6.05 -14.48 2.49
C LEU A 112 7.08 -14.92 1.44
N HIS A 113 8.04 -14.05 1.12
CA HIS A 113 9.16 -14.39 0.24
C HIS A 113 10.06 -15.50 0.82
N GLN A 114 10.11 -15.69 2.14
CA GLN A 114 10.88 -16.79 2.74
C GLN A 114 10.31 -18.15 2.32
N ASP A 115 8.99 -18.26 2.26
CA ASP A 115 8.29 -19.48 1.86
C ASP A 115 8.21 -19.64 0.33
N TYR A 116 8.16 -18.53 -0.42
CA TYR A 116 8.06 -18.52 -1.88
C TYR A 116 9.14 -17.63 -2.53
N PRO A 117 10.42 -18.02 -2.43
CA PRO A 117 11.54 -17.17 -2.86
C PRO A 117 11.55 -16.90 -4.37
N HIS A 118 11.05 -17.84 -5.17
CA HIS A 118 11.04 -17.80 -6.64
C HIS A 118 10.21 -16.67 -7.23
N TYR A 119 9.27 -16.06 -6.49
CA TYR A 119 8.52 -14.90 -6.98
C TYR A 119 9.18 -13.55 -6.66
N ASN A 120 10.31 -13.53 -5.93
CA ASN A 120 11.04 -12.32 -5.54
C ASN A 120 10.18 -11.21 -4.88
N TRP A 121 9.19 -11.59 -4.08
CA TRP A 121 8.29 -10.65 -3.42
C TRP A 121 8.95 -9.70 -2.44
N LYS A 122 10.13 -10.04 -1.92
CA LYS A 122 10.94 -9.11 -1.11
C LYS A 122 11.26 -7.82 -1.90
N GLN A 123 11.49 -7.93 -3.20
CA GLN A 123 11.78 -6.79 -4.07
C GLN A 123 10.51 -6.21 -4.71
N ASN A 124 9.72 -7.05 -5.41
CA ASN A 124 8.61 -6.54 -6.22
C ASN A 124 7.31 -6.33 -5.43
N LYS A 125 7.25 -6.74 -4.15
CA LYS A 125 6.09 -6.56 -3.25
C LYS A 125 4.76 -7.10 -3.82
N GLY A 126 4.82 -8.09 -4.72
CA GLY A 126 3.66 -8.68 -5.37
C GLY A 126 3.10 -7.86 -6.55
N TYR A 127 3.79 -6.80 -6.99
CA TYR A 127 3.44 -6.07 -8.21
C TYR A 127 3.78 -6.86 -9.48
N PRO A 128 3.05 -6.66 -10.60
CA PRO A 128 3.31 -7.33 -11.87
C PRO A 128 4.57 -6.78 -12.56
N THR A 129 5.74 -6.97 -11.97
CA THR A 129 7.01 -6.70 -12.67
C THR A 129 7.22 -7.76 -13.76
N ILE A 130 8.09 -7.47 -14.74
CA ILE A 130 8.46 -8.45 -15.77
C ILE A 130 8.98 -9.73 -15.11
N GLU A 131 9.86 -9.58 -14.12
CA GLU A 131 10.40 -10.68 -13.32
C GLU A 131 9.30 -11.49 -12.64
N HIS A 132 8.35 -10.82 -11.97
CA HIS A 132 7.27 -11.52 -11.28
C HIS A 132 6.35 -12.27 -12.25
N ARG A 133 6.00 -11.66 -13.39
CA ARG A 133 5.20 -12.34 -14.42
C ARG A 133 5.92 -13.57 -14.97
N ASN A 134 7.22 -13.45 -15.26
CA ASN A 134 8.02 -14.59 -15.73
C ASN A 134 8.09 -15.70 -14.68
N ALA A 135 8.26 -15.36 -13.40
CA ALA A 135 8.25 -16.33 -12.32
C ALA A 135 6.92 -17.08 -12.25
N VAL A 136 5.79 -16.37 -12.34
CA VAL A 136 4.45 -16.99 -12.34
C VAL A 136 4.22 -17.87 -13.58
N ILE A 137 4.66 -17.45 -14.76
CA ILE A 137 4.55 -18.26 -15.99
C ILE A 137 5.37 -19.54 -15.85
N ALA A 138 6.56 -19.47 -15.25
CA ALA A 138 7.47 -20.61 -15.10
C ALA A 138 7.05 -21.59 -13.98
N THR A 139 6.54 -21.08 -12.86
CA THR A 139 6.28 -21.89 -11.64
C THR A 139 4.79 -22.06 -11.29
N GLY A 140 3.90 -21.36 -11.99
CA GLY A 140 2.47 -21.34 -11.70
C GLY A 140 2.09 -20.36 -10.60
N LEU A 141 0.78 -20.24 -10.34
CA LEU A 141 0.22 -19.38 -9.31
C LEU A 141 0.34 -20.02 -7.92
N SER A 142 0.71 -19.22 -6.93
CA SER A 142 0.63 -19.59 -5.51
C SER A 142 -0.76 -19.34 -4.91
N PRO A 143 -1.06 -19.85 -3.70
CA PRO A 143 -2.31 -19.56 -2.99
C PRO A 143 -2.55 -18.06 -2.71
N PHE A 144 -1.49 -17.25 -2.69
CA PHE A 144 -1.54 -15.82 -2.38
C PHE A 144 -1.76 -14.93 -3.61
N HIS A 145 -1.78 -15.49 -4.82
CA HIS A 145 -2.09 -14.76 -6.04
C HIS A 145 -3.59 -14.55 -6.20
N ARG A 146 -3.98 -13.35 -6.65
CA ARG A 146 -5.37 -13.01 -6.98
C ARG A 146 -5.77 -13.66 -8.30
N LYS A 147 -6.58 -14.72 -8.24
CA LYS A 147 -6.99 -15.53 -9.41
C LYS A 147 -7.78 -14.77 -10.48
N THR A 148 -8.39 -13.63 -10.12
CA THR A 148 -9.13 -12.77 -11.04
C THR A 148 -8.24 -11.83 -11.85
N PHE A 149 -6.95 -11.73 -11.52
CA PHE A 149 -6.02 -10.86 -12.24
C PHE A 149 -5.30 -11.67 -13.33
N ASN A 150 -5.29 -11.13 -14.55
CA ASN A 150 -4.61 -11.76 -15.67
C ASN A 150 -3.09 -11.67 -15.51
N VAL A 151 -2.42 -12.82 -15.66
CA VAL A 151 -0.97 -12.91 -15.84
C VAL A 151 -0.73 -13.28 -17.29
N SER A 152 -0.41 -12.29 -18.11
CA SER A 152 -0.08 -12.47 -19.52
C SER A 152 1.43 -12.41 -19.74
N ASP A 153 1.87 -12.88 -20.90
CA ASP A 153 3.24 -12.69 -21.36
C ASP A 153 3.60 -11.18 -21.26
N PRO A 154 4.71 -10.81 -20.58
CA PRO A 154 5.18 -9.44 -20.54
C PRO A 154 5.51 -8.85 -21.92
N GLN A 155 5.77 -9.68 -22.92
CA GLN A 155 6.18 -9.26 -24.25
C GLN A 155 5.01 -9.30 -25.24
N LEU A 156 4.67 -8.14 -25.80
CA LEU A 156 3.77 -8.05 -26.95
C LEU A 156 4.49 -8.63 -28.18
N THR A 157 4.04 -9.77 -28.67
CA THR A 157 4.49 -10.32 -29.95
C THR A 157 3.73 -9.62 -31.07
N LEU A 158 4.43 -8.85 -31.90
CA LEU A 158 3.89 -8.32 -33.15
C LEU A 158 4.13 -9.36 -34.24
N SER A 159 3.09 -10.13 -34.58
CA SER A 159 3.11 -10.99 -35.76
C SER A 159 2.92 -10.13 -37.00
N PHE A 160 4.00 -9.92 -37.75
CA PHE A 160 3.92 -9.36 -39.10
C PHE A 160 3.47 -10.49 -40.04
N GLN A 161 2.31 -10.34 -40.67
CA GLN A 161 1.96 -11.17 -41.81
C GLN A 161 2.81 -10.67 -42.97
N GLU A 162 3.74 -11.49 -43.44
CA GLU A 162 4.37 -11.27 -44.74
C GLU A 162 3.28 -11.46 -45.80
N GLU A 163 2.78 -10.36 -46.35
CA GLU A 163 1.99 -10.38 -47.57
C GLU A 163 2.93 -10.83 -48.71
N VAL A 164 2.72 -12.06 -49.17
CA VAL A 164 3.36 -12.65 -50.36
C VAL A 164 2.59 -12.26 -51.62
#